data_AF-A0A645J7D4-F1
#
_entry.id   AF-A0A645J7D4-F1
#
_cell.length_a   1.000
_cell.length_b   1.000
_cell.length_c   1.000
_cell.angle_alpha   90.00
_cell.angle_beta   90.00
_cell.angle_gamma   90.00
#
_symmetry.space_group_name_H-M   'P 1'
#
loop_
_entity.id
_entity.type
_entity.pdbx_description
1 polymer ?
#
loop_
_entity_poly.entity_id
_entity_poly.type
_entity_poly.pdbx_seq_one_letter_code
_entity_poly.pdbx_strand_id
1 'polypeptide(L)'
;MEGKPADLREQKLYVVFKEGFSFHRDKVDQPENRETIEKVLQEVLGTPLQMQNMMENEWEGLKPEINQEVNNPIVKKAEDIFGADLVVVKQD
;
A
#
# COMPACT_ATOMS: atom_id res chain seq x y z
N MET A 1 14.96 10.33 -6.17
CA MET A 1 14.50 9.27 -5.25
C MET A 1 13.82 8.22 -6.09
N GLU A 2 14.32 6.99 -6.02
CA GLU A 2 14.03 5.92 -6.97
C GLU A 2 12.90 5.01 -6.47
N GLY A 3 12.91 4.68 -5.18
CA GLY A 3 11.77 4.10 -4.46
C GLY A 3 11.05 5.15 -3.61
N LYS A 4 9.72 5.05 -3.53
CA LYS A 4 8.89 5.90 -2.68
C LYS A 4 7.96 5.05 -1.81
N PRO A 5 7.79 5.37 -0.51
CA PRO A 5 6.77 4.72 0.31
C PRO A 5 5.40 5.07 -0.26
N ALA A 6 4.61 4.05 -0.56
CA ALA A 6 3.27 4.19 -1.15
C ALA A 6 2.17 3.91 -0.14
N ASP A 7 2.37 2.93 0.75
CA ASP A 7 1.36 2.54 1.73
C ASP A 7 1.97 1.78 2.92
N LEU A 8 1.25 1.71 4.03
CA LEU A 8 1.59 0.95 5.22
C LEU A 8 0.37 0.15 5.68
N ARG A 9 0.41 -1.18 5.51
CA ARG A 9 -0.69 -2.07 5.91
C ARG A 9 -0.15 -3.26 6.66
N GLU A 10 -0.82 -3.67 7.75
CA GLU A 10 -0.45 -4.87 8.51
C GLU A 10 1.06 -4.93 8.83
N GLN A 11 1.65 -3.80 9.23
CA GLN A 11 3.07 -3.71 9.58
C GLN A 11 4.04 -3.93 8.38
N LYS A 12 3.53 -3.87 7.14
CA LYS A 12 4.28 -3.92 5.90
C LYS A 12 4.32 -2.55 5.22
N LEU A 13 5.51 -2.04 4.99
CA LEU A 13 5.77 -0.82 4.24
C LEU A 13 5.92 -1.16 2.76
N TYR A 14 4.99 -0.67 1.94
CA TYR A 14 5.02 -0.83 0.50
C TYR A 14 5.85 0.29 -0.11
N VAL A 15 6.92 -0.07 -0.82
CA VAL A 15 7.81 0.87 -1.52
C VAL A 15 7.69 0.64 -3.01
N VAL A 16 7.33 1.69 -3.74
CA VAL A 16 7.05 1.63 -5.17
C VAL A 16 8.18 2.28 -5.96
N PHE A 17 8.64 1.56 -6.97
CA PHE A 17 9.70 1.99 -7.89
C PHE A 17 9.12 2.26 -9.27
N LYS A 18 9.55 3.36 -9.90
CA LYS A 18 9.12 3.70 -11.26
C LYS A 18 9.65 2.72 -12.30
N GLU A 19 9.02 2.69 -13.47
CA GLU A 19 9.54 1.96 -14.62
C GLU A 19 11.01 2.36 -14.92
N GLY A 20 11.84 1.35 -15.22
CA GLY A 20 13.28 1.53 -15.44
C GLY A 20 14.17 1.42 -14.18
N PHE A 21 13.58 1.36 -12.97
CA PHE A 21 14.33 1.19 -11.71
C PHE A 21 14.33 -0.24 -11.16
N SER A 22 14.07 -1.25 -12.01
CA SER A 22 14.01 -2.66 -11.59
C SER A 22 15.31 -3.13 -10.92
N PHE A 23 16.47 -2.70 -11.42
CA PHE A 23 17.77 -3.01 -10.81
C PHE A 23 17.90 -2.46 -9.39
N HIS A 24 17.31 -1.29 -9.13
CA HIS A 24 17.34 -0.67 -7.81
C HIS A 24 16.41 -1.42 -6.85
N ARG A 25 15.20 -1.78 -7.31
CA ARG A 25 14.28 -2.67 -6.58
C ARG A 25 15.00 -3.97 -6.20
N ASP A 26 15.61 -4.65 -7.17
CA ASP A 26 16.29 -5.93 -6.95
C ASP A 26 17.45 -5.80 -5.96
N LYS A 27 18.19 -4.68 -6.00
CA LYS A 27 19.28 -4.43 -5.05
C LYS A 27 18.74 -4.19 -3.64
N VAL A 28 17.64 -3.45 -3.50
CA VAL A 28 16.98 -3.19 -2.21
C VAL A 28 16.33 -4.46 -1.66
N ASP A 29 15.81 -5.35 -2.51
CA ASP A 29 15.23 -6.64 -2.14
C ASP A 29 16.26 -7.69 -1.71
N GLN A 30 17.55 -7.45 -1.92
CA GLN A 30 18.59 -8.34 -1.39
C GLN A 30 18.46 -8.43 0.13
N PRO A 31 18.49 -9.63 0.72
CA PRO A 31 18.23 -9.83 2.16
C PRO A 31 19.06 -8.90 3.04
N GLU A 32 20.35 -8.76 2.75
CA GLU A 32 21.29 -7.91 3.47
C GLU A 32 20.85 -6.43 3.50
N ASN A 33 20.40 -5.90 2.36
CA ASN A 33 19.97 -4.51 2.23
C ASN A 33 18.61 -4.32 2.86
N ARG A 34 17.67 -5.25 2.60
CA ARG A 34 16.33 -5.21 3.18
C ARG A 34 16.37 -5.25 4.70
N GLU A 35 17.09 -6.20 5.29
CA GLU A 35 17.25 -6.32 6.73
C GLU A 35 17.89 -5.07 7.34
N THR A 36 18.89 -4.49 6.66
CA THR A 36 19.51 -3.24 7.10
C THR A 36 18.49 -2.11 7.15
N ILE A 37 17.64 -1.98 6.12
CA ILE A 37 16.64 -0.92 6.06
C ILE A 37 15.53 -1.16 7.08
N GLU A 38 15.02 -2.38 7.20
CA GLU A 38 14.00 -2.76 8.20
C GLU A 38 14.48 -2.50 9.63
N LYS A 39 15.75 -2.80 9.92
CA LYS A 39 16.38 -2.50 11.21
C LYS A 39 16.40 -1.00 11.49
N VAL A 40 16.79 -0.19 10.51
CA VAL A 40 16.78 1.27 10.65
C VAL A 40 15.35 1.80 10.82
N LEU A 41 14.39 1.27 10.07
CA LEU A 41 12.97 1.60 10.24
C LEU A 41 12.48 1.27 11.65
N GLN A 42 12.89 0.13 12.21
CA GLN A 42 12.58 -0.24 13.59
C GLN A 42 13.23 0.70 14.60
N GLU A 43 14.49 1.10 14.40
CA GLU A 43 15.19 2.03 15.28
C GLU A 43 14.55 3.43 15.28
N VAL A 44 14.05 3.88 14.12
CA VAL A 44 13.43 5.21 13.96
C VAL A 44 11.97 5.23 14.41
N LEU A 45 11.19 4.21 14.06
CA LEU A 45 9.75 4.15 14.31
C LEU A 45 9.38 3.38 15.57
N GLY A 46 10.32 2.67 16.18
CA GLY A 46 10.12 1.87 17.38
C GLY A 46 9.28 0.60 17.17
N THR A 47 8.89 0.28 15.94
CA THR A 47 8.05 -0.87 15.59
C THR A 47 8.72 -1.65 14.45
N PRO A 48 8.80 -2.99 14.51
CA PRO A 48 9.34 -3.77 13.40
C PRO A 48 8.43 -3.61 12.19
N LEU A 49 8.96 -3.16 11.05
CA LEU A 49 8.23 -3.10 9.80
C LEU A 49 8.87 -4.04 8.79
N GLN A 50 8.04 -4.74 8.03
CA GLN A 50 8.50 -5.54 6.89
C GLN A 50 8.43 -4.69 5.62
N MET A 51 9.47 -4.74 4.79
CA MET A 51 9.51 -3.99 3.54
C MET A 51 9.00 -4.86 2.39
N GLN A 52 8.07 -4.30 1.61
CA GLN A 52 7.56 -4.90 0.38
C GLN A 52 7.84 -3.96 -0.79
N ASN A 53 8.83 -4.32 -1.62
CA ASN A 53 9.17 -3.55 -2.81
C ASN A 53 8.32 -3.99 -4.01
N MET A 54 7.86 -3.03 -4.80
CA MET A 54 6.98 -3.25 -5.95
C MET A 54 7.32 -2.27 -7.08
N MET A 55 7.08 -2.66 -8.32
CA MET A 55 7.11 -1.72 -9.45
C MET A 55 5.80 -0.93 -9.54
N GLU A 56 5.84 0.26 -10.12
CA GLU A 56 4.67 1.15 -10.29
C GLU A 56 3.51 0.43 -10.99
N ASN A 57 3.79 -0.35 -12.03
CA ASN A 57 2.77 -1.15 -12.73
C ASN A 57 2.14 -2.25 -11.86
N GLU A 58 2.94 -2.88 -11.00
CA GLU A 58 2.44 -3.91 -10.07
C GLU A 58 1.58 -3.27 -8.98
N TRP A 59 2.00 -2.08 -8.51
CA TRP A 59 1.25 -1.29 -7.54
C TRP A 59 -0.07 -0.78 -8.11
N GLU A 60 -0.11 -0.32 -9.36
CA GLU A 60 -1.36 0.12 -10.00
C GLU A 60 -2.39 -1.01 -10.13
N GLY A 61 -1.95 -2.25 -10.34
CA GLY A 61 -2.84 -3.43 -10.32
C GLY A 61 -3.26 -3.88 -8.92
N LEU A 62 -2.52 -3.48 -7.87
CA LEU A 62 -2.79 -3.82 -6.47
C LEU A 62 -3.44 -2.72 -5.66
N LYS A 63 -3.47 -1.48 -6.18
CA LYS A 63 -4.46 -0.51 -5.71
C LYS A 63 -5.78 -1.24 -5.85
N PRO A 64 -6.46 -1.58 -4.74
CA PRO A 64 -7.82 -2.06 -4.86
C PRO A 64 -8.47 -0.97 -5.70
N GLU A 65 -9.12 -1.37 -6.79
CA GLU A 65 -9.95 -0.44 -7.52
C GLU A 65 -10.73 0.31 -6.45
N ILE A 66 -10.46 1.62 -6.32
CA ILE A 66 -11.06 2.50 -5.33
C ILE A 66 -12.55 2.75 -5.72
N ASN A 67 -13.14 1.75 -6.39
CA ASN A 67 -14.40 1.69 -7.12
C ASN A 67 -14.99 0.26 -7.18
N GLN A 68 -14.43 -0.75 -6.48
CA GLN A 68 -15.04 -2.10 -6.42
C GLN A 68 -15.76 -2.43 -5.10
N GLU A 69 -16.16 -1.42 -4.32
CA GLU A 69 -17.22 -1.59 -3.30
C GLU A 69 -18.54 -0.89 -3.63
N VAL A 70 -18.72 -0.41 -4.87
CA VAL A 70 -20.02 0.11 -5.35
C VAL A 70 -21.05 -1.01 -5.60
N ASN A 71 -20.71 -2.27 -5.32
CA ASN A 71 -21.61 -3.42 -5.51
C ASN A 71 -21.84 -4.27 -4.26
N ASN A 72 -21.57 -3.75 -3.06
CA ASN A 72 -22.10 -4.38 -1.86
C ASN A 72 -23.61 -4.07 -1.77
N PRO A 73 -24.51 -5.08 -1.77
CA PRO A 73 -25.95 -4.85 -1.71
C PRO A 73 -26.38 -4.10 -0.44
N ILE A 74 -25.56 -4.10 0.61
CA ILE A 74 -25.79 -3.32 1.84
C ILE A 74 -25.50 -1.84 1.61
N VAL A 75 -24.44 -1.49 0.87
CA VAL A 75 -24.09 -0.10 0.54
C VAL A 75 -25.14 0.50 -0.38
N LYS A 76 -25.59 -0.23 -1.41
CA LYS A 76 -26.73 0.21 -2.26
C LYS A 76 -28.01 0.43 -1.47
N LYS A 77 -28.34 -0.47 -0.53
CA LYS A 77 -29.51 -0.27 0.35
C LYS A 77 -29.34 0.96 1.24
N ALA A 78 -28.12 1.22 1.72
CA ALA A 78 -27.86 2.41 2.52
C ALA A 78 -28.00 3.69 1.66
N GLU A 79 -27.52 3.69 0.41
CA GLU A 79 -27.72 4.79 -0.54
C GLU A 79 -29.21 5.02 -0.85
N ASP A 80 -30.00 3.96 -1.02
CA ASP A 80 -31.44 4.06 -1.27
C ASP A 80 -32.22 4.59 -0.06
N ILE A 81 -31.79 4.25 1.17
CA ILE A 81 -32.48 4.63 2.40
C ILE A 81 -32.07 6.03 2.87
N PHE A 82 -30.78 6.36 2.79
CA PHE A 82 -30.20 7.58 3.37
C PHE A 82 -29.81 8.63 2.33
N GLY A 83 -29.82 8.28 1.04
CA GLY A 83 -29.31 9.11 -0.05
C GLY A 83 -27.79 9.01 -0.18
N ALA A 84 -27.30 9.00 -1.42
CA ALA A 84 -25.87 8.87 -1.75
C ALA A 84 -24.98 9.95 -1.10
N ASP A 85 -25.55 11.12 -0.77
CA ASP A 85 -24.82 12.23 -0.14
C ASP A 85 -24.48 11.99 1.35
N LEU A 86 -25.13 11.04 2.03
CA LEU A 86 -24.98 10.80 3.47
C LEU A 86 -24.20 9.52 3.81
N VAL A 87 -23.85 8.71 2.80
CA VAL A 87 -23.14 7.44 3.02
C VAL A 87 -21.64 7.66 2.89
N VAL A 88 -20.95 7.71 4.04
CA VAL A 88 -19.48 7.78 4.10
C VAL A 88 -18.95 6.50 4.71
N VAL A 89 -18.27 5.68 3.90
CA VAL A 89 -17.59 4.46 4.37
C VAL A 89 -16.26 4.87 5.01
N LYS A 90 -16.13 4.66 6.32
CA LYS A 90 -14.85 4.76 7.04
C LYS A 90 -14.35 3.35 7.35
N GLN A 91 -13.06 3.10 7.12
CA GLN A 91 -12.38 1.91 7.59
C GLN A 91 -11.64 2.24 8.90
N ASP A 92 -11.79 1.38 9.91
CA ASP A 92 -10.98 1.34 11.13
C ASP A 92 -9.60 0.71 10.85
#